data_AF-A0AA43HSX8-F1
#
_entry.id   AF-A0AA43HSX8-F1
#
_cell.length_a   1.000
_cell.length_b   1.000
_cell.length_c   1.000
_cell.angle_alpha   90.00
_cell.angle_beta   90.00
_cell.angle_gamma   90.00
#
_symmetry.space_group_name_H-M   'P 1'
#
loop_
_entity.id
_entity.type
_entity.pdbx_description
1 polymer ?
#
loop_
_entity_poly.entity_id
_entity_poly.type
_entity_poly.pdbx_seq_one_letter_code
_entity_poly.pdbx_strand_id
1 'polypeptide(L)'
;MSGIMKKIILILFFILFTLGASAQCNKPYKAFSAFAKDTTAFLRYNFKERTDCYKGKTVAQVLTDLQLTPKSYVPIPSTYKNKYSGIYVYVDNSYSAQRIENPKMKTQYIYIYWPELMDYTDLLKLIRKYDDDVWVQEHYNFFKNNIVGEVSTK
;
A
#
# COMPACT_ATOMS: atom_id res chain seq x y z
N MET A 1 41.56 -7.47 6.45
CA MET A 1 40.47 -8.35 6.95
C MET A 1 40.48 -9.68 6.20
N SER A 2 40.71 -10.79 6.90
CA SER A 2 40.61 -12.16 6.36
C SER A 2 39.23 -12.42 5.75
N GLY A 3 39.17 -13.22 4.68
CA GLY A 3 37.91 -13.59 4.01
C GLY A 3 36.89 -14.27 4.92
N ILE A 4 37.35 -14.90 6.01
CA ILE A 4 36.50 -15.56 7.02
C ILE A 4 35.72 -14.53 7.85
N MET A 5 36.37 -13.44 8.26
CA MET A 5 35.72 -12.34 9.02
C MET A 5 34.64 -11.63 8.19
N LYS A 6 34.86 -11.46 6.88
CA LYS A 6 33.86 -10.88 5.97
C LYS A 6 32.61 -11.76 5.84
N LYS A 7 32.78 -13.08 5.80
CA LYS A 7 31.66 -14.05 5.72
C LYS A 7 30.81 -14.05 7.00
N ILE A 8 31.44 -13.99 8.18
CA ILE A 8 30.74 -13.97 9.47
C ILE A 8 29.90 -12.70 9.62
N ILE A 9 30.45 -11.54 9.23
CA ILE A 9 29.72 -10.27 9.24
C ILE A 9 28.50 -10.35 8.31
N LEU A 10 28.66 -10.88 7.09
CA LEU A 10 27.56 -11.07 6.14
C LEU A 10 26.44 -11.95 6.69
N ILE A 11 26.80 -13.05 7.37
CA ILE A 11 25.83 -13.97 8.00
C ILE A 11 25.07 -13.27 9.14
N LEU A 12 25.77 -12.53 10.00
CA LEU A 12 25.16 -11.77 11.10
C LEU A 12 24.18 -10.71 10.58
N PHE A 13 24.52 -10.00 9.50
CA PHE A 13 23.61 -9.05 8.86
C PHE A 13 22.35 -9.74 8.30
N PHE A 14 22.49 -10.92 7.70
CA PHE A 14 21.35 -11.67 7.15
C PHE A 14 20.39 -12.15 8.25
N ILE A 15 20.93 -12.64 9.37
CA ILE A 15 20.13 -13.09 10.53
C ILE A 15 19.35 -11.90 11.13
N LEU A 16 20.00 -10.75 11.34
CA LEU A 16 19.34 -9.55 11.87
C LEU A 16 18.20 -9.05 10.96
N PHE A 17 18.37 -9.13 9.63
CA PHE A 17 17.33 -8.76 8.67
C PHE A 17 16.09 -9.67 8.76
N THR A 18 16.29 -10.98 8.88
CA THR A 18 15.18 -11.94 8.97
C THR A 18 14.38 -11.80 10.29
N LEU A 19 15.05 -11.49 11.40
CA LEU A 19 14.40 -11.28 12.69
C LEU A 19 13.55 -10.00 12.73
N GLY A 20 14.03 -8.89 12.15
CA GLY A 20 13.31 -7.61 12.11
C GLY A 20 11.98 -7.68 11.35
N ALA A 21 11.95 -8.36 10.20
CA ALA A 21 10.74 -8.57 9.42
C ALA A 21 9.70 -9.43 10.18
N SER A 22 10.16 -10.45 10.90
CA SER A 22 9.27 -11.29 11.73
C SER A 22 8.61 -10.51 12.87
N ALA A 23 9.31 -9.54 13.47
CA ALA A 23 8.81 -8.77 14.61
C ALA A 23 7.64 -7.84 14.26
N GLN A 24 7.63 -7.26 13.05
CA GLN A 24 6.49 -6.46 12.57
C GLN A 24 5.23 -7.33 12.42
N CYS A 25 5.39 -8.55 11.95
CA CYS A 25 4.26 -9.46 11.72
C CYS A 25 3.78 -10.19 12.96
N ASN A 26 4.58 -10.17 14.03
CA ASN A 26 4.16 -10.59 15.36
C ASN A 26 3.22 -9.58 16.03
N LYS A 27 3.15 -8.31 15.57
CA LYS A 27 2.11 -7.39 16.06
C LYS A 27 0.74 -7.87 15.57
N PRO A 28 -0.23 -8.11 16.48
CA PRO A 28 -1.54 -8.60 16.09
C PRO A 28 -2.30 -7.52 15.31
N TYR A 29 -3.04 -7.95 14.30
CA TYR A 29 -3.99 -7.09 13.61
C TYR A 29 -5.09 -6.62 14.58
N LYS A 30 -5.50 -5.35 14.48
CA LYS A 30 -6.61 -4.80 15.26
C LYS A 30 -7.71 -4.28 14.34
N ALA A 31 -8.96 -4.70 14.56
CA ALA A 31 -10.10 -4.21 13.79
C ALA A 31 -10.29 -2.70 13.93
N PHE A 32 -10.92 -2.06 12.95
CA PHE A 32 -11.16 -0.61 12.93
C PHE A 32 -11.93 -0.11 14.16
N SER A 33 -12.86 -0.93 14.67
CA SER A 33 -13.62 -0.65 15.90
C SER A 33 -12.74 -0.48 17.14
N ALA A 34 -11.56 -1.12 17.19
CA ALA A 34 -10.63 -1.01 18.32
C ALA A 34 -9.95 0.38 18.42
N PHE A 35 -10.10 1.23 17.41
CA PHE A 35 -9.54 2.58 17.36
C PHE A 35 -10.61 3.67 17.54
N ALA A 36 -11.81 3.32 18.04
CA ALA A 36 -12.92 4.27 18.17
C ALA A 36 -13.25 5.02 16.86
N LYS A 37 -13.06 4.35 15.71
CA LYS A 37 -13.21 4.89 14.34
C LYS A 37 -12.19 5.98 13.96
N ASP A 38 -11.06 6.09 14.67
CA ASP A 38 -9.94 6.92 14.26
C ASP A 38 -9.17 6.24 13.11
N THR A 39 -9.43 6.70 11.88
CA THR A 39 -8.77 6.20 10.67
C THR A 39 -7.26 6.38 10.71
N THR A 40 -6.76 7.50 11.24
CA THR A 40 -5.32 7.75 11.29
C THR A 40 -4.62 6.78 12.23
N ALA A 41 -5.17 6.56 13.43
CA ALA A 41 -4.61 5.61 14.38
C ALA A 41 -4.66 4.17 13.84
N PHE A 42 -5.78 3.80 13.19
CA PHE A 42 -5.97 2.51 12.55
C PHE A 42 -4.95 2.25 11.43
N LEU A 43 -4.79 3.20 10.49
CA LEU A 43 -3.84 3.08 9.38
C LEU A 43 -2.40 3.00 9.88
N ARG A 44 -2.03 3.84 10.86
CA ARG A 44 -0.70 3.81 11.46
C ARG A 44 -0.38 2.45 12.07
N TYR A 45 -1.26 1.93 12.93
CA TYR A 45 -0.99 0.67 13.61
C TYR A 45 -1.01 -0.53 12.65
N ASN A 46 -2.01 -0.63 11.76
CA ASN A 46 -2.18 -1.83 10.94
C ASN A 46 -1.38 -1.83 9.64
N PHE A 47 -1.03 -0.66 9.10
CA PHE A 47 -0.39 -0.55 7.77
C PHE A 47 1.00 0.06 7.84
N LYS A 48 1.27 1.03 8.72
CA LYS A 48 2.61 1.63 8.88
C LYS A 48 3.56 0.77 9.72
N GLU A 49 3.07 0.23 10.83
CA GLU A 49 3.90 -0.58 11.74
C GLU A 49 4.02 -2.06 11.33
N ARG A 50 3.27 -2.46 10.29
CA ARG A 50 3.15 -3.85 9.82
C ARG A 50 3.33 -3.93 8.30
N THR A 51 4.04 -2.98 7.70
CA THR A 51 4.29 -2.88 6.25
C THR A 51 4.80 -4.20 5.66
N ASP A 52 5.78 -4.83 6.31
CA ASP A 52 6.40 -6.07 5.81
C ASP A 52 5.41 -7.24 5.71
N CYS A 53 4.31 -7.19 6.47
CA CYS A 53 3.31 -8.27 6.54
C CYS A 53 2.37 -8.31 5.35
N TYR A 54 2.40 -7.27 4.51
CA TYR A 54 1.62 -7.21 3.27
C TYR A 54 2.43 -7.57 2.04
N LYS A 55 3.76 -7.68 2.16
CA LYS A 55 4.61 -8.09 1.04
C LYS A 55 4.26 -9.52 0.60
N GLY A 56 4.04 -9.69 -0.70
CA GLY A 56 3.63 -10.96 -1.30
C GLY A 56 2.13 -11.27 -1.17
N LYS A 57 1.35 -10.48 -0.41
CA LYS A 57 -0.12 -10.60 -0.41
C LYS A 57 -0.70 -10.05 -1.71
N THR A 58 -1.96 -10.41 -1.98
CA THR A 58 -2.73 -9.78 -3.05
C THR A 58 -3.35 -8.46 -2.59
N VAL A 59 -3.66 -7.57 -3.54
CA VAL A 59 -4.41 -6.34 -3.24
C VAL A 59 -5.74 -6.67 -2.56
N ALA A 60 -6.45 -7.75 -2.95
CA ALA A 60 -7.68 -8.15 -2.27
C ALA A 60 -7.47 -8.36 -0.76
N GLN A 61 -6.41 -9.07 -0.37
CA GLN A 61 -6.12 -9.32 1.04
C GLN A 61 -5.81 -8.02 1.79
N VAL A 62 -5.04 -7.10 1.17
CA VAL A 62 -4.77 -5.77 1.74
C VAL A 62 -6.06 -4.98 1.94
N LEU A 63 -6.94 -4.95 0.94
CA LEU A 63 -8.21 -4.22 1.00
C LEU A 63 -9.21 -4.85 1.96
N THR A 64 -9.19 -6.17 2.15
CA THR A 64 -9.95 -6.85 3.21
C THR A 64 -9.46 -6.41 4.59
N ASP A 65 -8.15 -6.43 4.81
CA ASP A 65 -7.53 -5.95 6.06
C ASP A 65 -7.76 -4.44 6.30
N LEU A 66 -8.06 -3.67 5.25
CA LEU A 66 -8.31 -2.23 5.37
C LEU A 66 -9.62 -1.94 6.12
N GLN A 67 -10.62 -2.81 6.07
CA GLN A 67 -11.95 -2.66 6.71
C GLN A 67 -12.70 -1.35 6.39
N LEU A 68 -12.14 -0.51 5.53
CA LEU A 68 -12.68 0.75 5.07
C LEU A 68 -12.90 0.60 3.57
N THR A 69 -14.06 1.05 3.11
CA THR A 69 -14.37 1.04 1.68
C THR A 69 -13.50 2.09 0.97
N PRO A 70 -12.65 1.68 0.01
CA PRO A 70 -11.94 2.64 -0.83
C PRO A 70 -12.91 3.62 -1.50
N LYS A 71 -12.47 4.86 -1.68
CA LYS A 71 -13.28 5.95 -2.22
C LYS A 71 -12.81 6.41 -3.58
N SER A 72 -11.50 6.45 -3.78
CA SER A 72 -10.86 6.74 -5.06
C SER A 72 -9.47 6.14 -5.07
N TYR A 73 -8.80 6.17 -6.21
CA TYR A 73 -7.38 5.84 -6.27
C TYR A 73 -6.66 6.76 -7.24
N VAL A 74 -5.35 6.88 -7.09
CA VAL A 74 -4.51 7.58 -8.07
C VAL A 74 -3.29 6.69 -8.36
N PRO A 75 -2.99 6.39 -9.63
CA PRO A 75 -1.81 5.62 -9.94
C PRO A 75 -0.52 6.42 -9.69
N ILE A 76 0.52 5.72 -9.26
CA ILE A 76 1.84 6.27 -8.97
C ILE A 76 2.69 6.17 -10.24
N PRO A 77 2.87 7.27 -11.01
CA PRO A 77 3.63 7.21 -12.24
C PRO A 77 5.08 6.86 -11.96
N SER A 78 5.68 6.08 -12.84
CA SER A 78 7.12 5.82 -12.87
C SER A 78 7.81 6.83 -13.78
N THR A 79 9.12 7.00 -13.61
CA THR A 79 9.96 7.73 -14.57
C THR A 79 10.11 6.98 -15.89
N TYR A 80 9.85 5.67 -15.90
CA TYR A 80 9.80 4.87 -17.12
C TYR A 80 8.51 5.11 -17.89
N LYS A 81 8.64 5.33 -19.21
CA LYS A 81 7.53 5.63 -20.11
C LYS A 81 6.43 4.58 -20.01
N ASN A 82 5.18 5.03 -19.86
CA ASN A 82 3.98 4.20 -19.78
C ASN A 82 4.01 3.14 -18.67
N LYS A 83 4.75 3.38 -17.58
CA LYS A 83 4.80 2.49 -16.43
C LYS A 83 4.34 3.17 -15.15
N TYR A 84 3.75 2.39 -14.24
CA TYR A 84 3.40 2.83 -12.89
C TYR A 84 3.92 1.83 -11.85
N SER A 85 4.25 2.35 -10.68
CA SER A 85 4.85 1.58 -9.58
C SER A 85 3.86 1.17 -8.50
N GLY A 86 2.64 1.67 -8.54
CA GLY A 86 1.65 1.44 -7.49
C GLY A 86 0.39 2.28 -7.62
N ILE A 87 -0.44 2.24 -6.58
CA ILE A 87 -1.60 3.11 -6.44
C ILE A 87 -1.66 3.71 -5.03
N TYR A 88 -2.14 4.95 -4.92
CA TYR A 88 -2.67 5.49 -3.67
C TYR A 88 -4.15 5.11 -3.60
N VAL A 89 -4.58 4.47 -2.51
CA VAL A 89 -5.99 4.15 -2.26
C VAL A 89 -6.52 5.06 -1.17
N TYR A 90 -7.43 5.96 -1.53
CA TYR A 90 -8.06 6.89 -0.60
C TYR A 90 -9.23 6.24 0.12
N VAL A 91 -9.33 6.47 1.43
CA VAL A 91 -10.42 5.94 2.28
C VAL A 91 -11.23 7.04 2.97
N ASP A 92 -10.85 8.31 2.79
CA ASP A 92 -11.67 9.45 3.19
C ASP A 92 -12.61 9.89 2.06
N ASN A 93 -13.62 10.69 2.42
CA ASN A 93 -14.68 11.12 1.49
C ASN A 93 -14.29 12.33 0.63
N SER A 94 -13.01 12.71 0.55
CA SER A 94 -12.57 13.88 -0.22
C SER A 94 -12.23 13.43 -1.63
N TYR A 95 -12.93 13.92 -2.66
CA TYR A 95 -12.54 13.73 -4.07
C TYR A 95 -11.39 14.68 -4.46
N SER A 96 -10.77 14.47 -5.63
CA SER A 96 -9.56 15.20 -6.06
C SER A 96 -9.64 16.72 -5.88
N ALA A 97 -10.71 17.35 -6.38
CA ALA A 97 -10.86 18.80 -6.30
C ALA A 97 -10.94 19.30 -4.85
N GLN A 98 -11.65 18.61 -3.95
CA GLN A 98 -11.67 18.98 -2.53
C GLN A 98 -10.30 18.86 -1.86
N ARG A 99 -9.49 17.86 -2.24
CA ARG A 99 -8.12 17.70 -1.74
C ARG A 99 -7.21 18.84 -2.19
N ILE A 100 -7.42 19.35 -3.42
CA ILE A 100 -6.68 20.47 -4.00
C ILE A 100 -7.11 21.80 -3.35
N GLU A 101 -8.42 22.00 -3.18
CA GLU A 101 -8.98 23.23 -2.59
C GLU A 101 -8.68 23.35 -1.10
N ASN A 102 -8.56 22.23 -0.39
CA ASN A 102 -8.27 22.23 1.03
C ASN A 102 -7.08 21.32 1.39
N PRO A 103 -5.84 21.77 1.11
CA PRO A 103 -4.63 20.98 1.40
C PRO A 103 -4.37 20.78 2.91
N LYS A 104 -5.10 21.48 3.78
CA LYS A 104 -5.04 21.29 5.24
C LYS A 104 -5.94 20.12 5.71
N MET A 105 -6.83 19.63 4.86
CA MET A 105 -7.67 18.48 5.18
C MET A 105 -6.80 17.23 5.24
N LYS A 106 -6.84 16.51 6.37
CA LYS A 106 -6.02 15.30 6.59
C LYS A 106 -6.51 14.16 5.71
N THR A 107 -5.93 14.03 4.53
CA THR A 107 -6.24 12.95 3.62
C THR A 107 -5.71 11.61 4.16
N GLN A 108 -6.54 10.58 4.22
CA GLN A 108 -6.26 9.23 4.69
C GLN A 108 -6.20 8.29 3.49
N TYR A 109 -5.03 7.70 3.28
CA TYR A 109 -4.78 6.79 2.18
C TYR A 109 -3.67 5.82 2.54
N ILE A 110 -3.66 4.69 1.83
CA ILE A 110 -2.55 3.75 1.82
C ILE A 110 -1.89 3.78 0.45
N TYR A 111 -0.59 3.57 0.43
CA TYR A 111 0.18 3.32 -0.78
C TYR A 111 0.27 1.80 -0.96
N ILE A 112 0.02 1.32 -2.16
CA ILE A 112 0.29 -0.07 -2.54
C ILE A 112 1.25 -0.05 -3.71
N TYR A 113 2.47 -0.52 -3.50
CA TYR A 113 3.50 -0.62 -4.52
C TYR A 113 3.58 -2.03 -5.08
N TRP A 114 3.91 -2.12 -6.36
CA TRP A 114 4.13 -3.36 -7.07
C TRP A 114 5.58 -3.82 -6.92
N PRO A 115 5.87 -5.14 -6.90
CA PRO A 115 7.24 -5.63 -6.92
C PRO A 115 7.95 -5.28 -8.24
N GLU A 116 7.19 -5.15 -9.33
CA GLU A 116 7.67 -4.77 -10.65
C GLU A 116 6.74 -3.71 -11.27
N LEU A 117 7.31 -2.86 -12.13
CA LEU A 117 6.55 -1.80 -12.81
C LEU A 117 5.47 -2.39 -13.73
N MET A 118 4.24 -1.90 -13.59
CA MET A 118 3.10 -2.33 -14.41
C MET A 118 2.88 -1.39 -15.59
N ASP A 119 2.25 -1.91 -16.65
CA ASP A 119 1.94 -1.13 -17.86
C ASP A 119 0.67 -0.28 -17.70
N TYR A 120 0.75 0.99 -18.08
CA TYR A 120 -0.39 1.91 -18.02
C TYR A 120 -1.51 1.56 -19.00
N THR A 121 -1.28 0.76 -20.04
CA THR A 121 -2.22 0.59 -21.15
C THR A 121 -3.60 0.13 -20.70
N ASP A 122 -3.68 -0.94 -19.91
CA ASP A 122 -4.97 -1.47 -19.47
C ASP A 122 -5.58 -0.64 -18.34
N LEU A 123 -4.73 -0.01 -17.52
CA LEU A 123 -5.19 0.93 -16.50
C LEU A 123 -5.84 2.17 -17.13
N LEU A 124 -5.26 2.73 -18.20
CA LEU A 124 -5.85 3.89 -18.89
C LEU A 124 -7.20 3.54 -19.54
N LYS A 125 -7.36 2.32 -20.05
CA LYS A 125 -8.66 1.85 -20.55
C LYS A 125 -9.70 1.78 -19.42
N LEU A 126 -9.28 1.31 -18.24
CA LEU A 126 -10.12 1.27 -17.05
C LEU A 126 -10.54 2.68 -16.64
N ILE A 127 -9.59 3.61 -16.46
CA ILE A 127 -9.85 5.00 -16.04
C ILE A 127 -10.76 5.73 -17.02
N ARG A 128 -10.57 5.53 -18.33
CA ARG A 128 -11.44 6.14 -19.36
C ARG A 128 -12.88 5.65 -19.30
N LYS A 129 -13.08 4.42 -18.83
CA LYS A 129 -14.42 3.80 -18.74
C LYS A 129 -15.06 4.07 -17.38
N TYR A 130 -14.25 4.11 -16.33
CA TYR A 130 -14.64 4.28 -14.95
C TYR A 130 -13.70 5.29 -14.30
N ASP A 131 -14.23 6.45 -13.94
CA ASP A 131 -13.48 7.58 -13.36
C ASP A 131 -12.70 7.16 -12.09
N ASP A 132 -11.41 7.48 -12.00
CA ASP A 132 -10.54 7.11 -10.88
C ASP A 132 -10.78 7.94 -9.61
N ASP A 133 -11.54 9.04 -9.69
CA ASP A 133 -12.03 9.78 -8.53
C ASP A 133 -13.15 9.06 -7.77
N VAL A 134 -13.67 7.95 -8.31
CA VAL A 134 -14.58 7.06 -7.61
C VAL A 134 -14.04 5.63 -7.58
N TRP A 135 -14.32 4.90 -6.50
CA TRP A 135 -14.01 3.48 -6.43
C TRP A 135 -15.23 2.64 -6.77
N VAL A 136 -15.14 1.90 -7.87
CA VAL A 136 -16.19 0.96 -8.31
C VAL A 136 -15.68 -0.49 -8.28
N GLN A 137 -16.60 -1.44 -8.45
CA GLN A 137 -16.29 -2.87 -8.40
C GLN A 137 -15.27 -3.28 -9.47
N GLU A 138 -15.26 -2.62 -10.62
CA GLU A 138 -14.31 -2.85 -11.70
C GLU A 138 -12.89 -2.43 -11.33
N HIS A 139 -12.71 -1.39 -10.52
CA HIS A 139 -11.40 -1.03 -9.95
C HIS A 139 -10.89 -2.13 -9.04
N TYR A 140 -11.75 -2.62 -8.14
CA TYR A 140 -11.41 -3.78 -7.32
C TYR A 140 -11.05 -5.00 -8.17
N ASN A 141 -11.88 -5.35 -9.15
CA ASN A 141 -11.64 -6.52 -10.01
C ASN A 141 -10.36 -6.41 -10.83
N PHE A 142 -9.98 -5.20 -11.24
CA PHE A 142 -8.74 -4.95 -11.96
C PHE A 142 -7.51 -5.18 -11.06
N PHE A 143 -7.51 -4.65 -9.84
CA PHE A 143 -6.33 -4.72 -8.97
C PHE A 143 -6.26 -5.97 -8.08
N LYS A 144 -7.38 -6.61 -7.76
CA LYS A 144 -7.50 -7.60 -6.65
C LYS A 144 -6.45 -8.71 -6.63
N ASN A 145 -5.98 -9.13 -7.79
CA ASN A 145 -5.03 -10.23 -7.95
C ASN A 145 -3.56 -9.79 -8.02
N ASN A 146 -3.30 -8.47 -8.09
CA ASN A 146 -1.94 -7.96 -8.15
C ASN A 146 -1.20 -8.28 -6.85
N ILE A 147 0.06 -8.71 -6.99
CA ILE A 147 0.95 -8.96 -5.86
C ILE A 147 1.51 -7.65 -5.35
N VAL A 148 1.50 -7.50 -4.04
CA VAL A 148 1.96 -6.33 -3.32
C VAL A 148 3.46 -6.47 -3.03
N GLY A 149 4.24 -5.50 -3.49
CA GLY A 149 5.66 -5.37 -3.16
C GLY A 149 5.87 -4.68 -1.81
N GLU A 150 5.11 -3.62 -1.56
CA GLU A 150 5.16 -2.84 -0.31
C GLU A 150 3.81 -2.16 -0.06
N VAL A 151 3.46 -1.97 1.21
CA VAL A 151 2.38 -1.07 1.63
C VAL A 151 2.93 -0.01 2.56
N SER A 152 2.60 1.26 2.34
CA SER A 152 3.00 2.33 3.23
C SER A 152 1.87 3.31 3.49
N THR A 153 2.07 4.19 4.48
CA THR A 153 1.18 5.30 4.79
C THR A 153 2.03 6.54 5.07
N LYS A 154 1.48 7.74 4.85
CA LYS A 154 2.14 8.99 5.26
C LYS A 154 2.05 9.16 6.78
#